data_AF-A0A926Q177-F1
#
_entry.id   AF-A0A926Q177-F1
#
_cell.length_a   1.000
_cell.length_b   1.000
_cell.length_c   1.000
_cell.angle_alpha   90.00
_cell.angle_beta   90.00
_cell.angle_gamma   90.00
#
_symmetry.space_group_name_H-M   'P 1'
#
loop_
_entity.id
_entity.type
_entity.pdbx_description
1 polymer ?
#
loop_
_entity_poly.entity_id
_entity_poly.type
_entity_poly.pdbx_seq_one_letter_code
_entity_poly.pdbx_strand_id
1 'polypeptide(L)'
;MFFDLLLTPITAPIAGIGWIGEKILEQASPELDQKENLSKRLLALQLAFDMGDIGEEDFEAQEEVLLLAIQALEDEAKQDEADQAVS
;
A
#
# COMPACT_ATOMS: atom_id res chain seq x y z
N MET A 1 27.20 0.72 25.60
CA MET A 1 26.65 -0.29 24.68
C MET A 1 26.56 0.41 23.33
N PHE A 2 27.29 -0.05 22.32
CA PHE A 2 27.61 0.72 21.08
C PHE A 2 26.92 0.15 19.82
N PHE A 3 25.92 -0.72 19.99
CA PHE A 3 25.28 -1.44 18.88
C PHE A 3 24.19 -0.64 18.15
N ASP A 4 23.63 0.38 18.79
CA ASP A 4 22.55 1.20 18.20
C ASP A 4 23.01 2.15 17.09
N LEU A 5 24.33 2.35 16.94
CA LEU A 5 24.92 3.28 15.96
C LEU A 5 25.42 2.57 14.68
N LEU A 6 25.32 1.23 14.60
CA LEU A 6 25.81 0.45 13.44
C LEU A 6 24.70 0.09 12.44
N LEU A 7 23.43 0.32 12.77
CA LEU A 7 22.29 0.05 11.88
C LEU A 7 21.74 1.31 11.20
N THR A 8 22.23 2.49 11.57
CA THR A 8 21.66 3.76 11.12
C THR A 8 22.01 4.21 9.69
N PRO A 9 23.03 3.68 8.95
CA PRO A 9 23.22 4.09 7.56
C PRO A 9 22.68 3.08 6.54
N ILE A 10 21.93 2.05 6.95
CA ILE A 10 21.32 1.05 6.02
C ILE A 10 19.81 1.30 5.82
N THR A 11 19.17 2.12 6.65
CA THR A 11 17.79 2.56 6.41
C THR A 11 17.68 3.69 5.36
N ALA A 12 18.81 4.15 4.81
CA ALA A 12 18.86 5.27 3.88
C ALA A 12 18.43 4.96 2.43
N PRO A 13 18.49 3.72 1.88
CA PRO A 13 17.88 3.42 0.59
C PRO A 13 16.58 2.59 0.71
N ILE A 14 15.96 2.46 1.90
CA ILE A 14 14.59 1.89 2.00
C ILE A 14 13.58 2.87 1.37
N ALA A 15 13.95 4.15 1.23
CA ALA A 15 13.26 5.13 0.41
C ALA A 15 13.21 4.80 -1.11
N GLY A 16 13.93 3.77 -1.58
CA GLY A 16 14.05 3.43 -3.00
C GLY A 16 12.84 2.72 -3.63
N ILE A 17 11.94 2.13 -2.83
CA ILE A 17 10.78 1.37 -3.35
C ILE A 17 9.58 2.30 -3.64
N GLY A 18 9.55 3.50 -3.05
CA GLY A 18 8.50 4.49 -3.27
C GLY A 18 8.36 4.98 -4.73
N TRP A 19 9.39 4.81 -5.57
CA TRP A 19 9.36 5.25 -6.97
C TRP A 19 8.63 4.27 -7.92
N ILE A 20 8.56 2.97 -7.59
CA ILE A 20 8.03 1.96 -8.52
C ILE A 20 6.49 1.91 -8.51
N GLY A 21 5.86 2.38 -7.43
CA GLY A 21 4.40 2.40 -7.31
C GLY A 21 3.69 3.43 -8.18
N GLU A 22 4.38 4.45 -8.69
CA GLU A 22 3.73 5.60 -9.35
C GLU A 22 3.37 5.35 -10.82
N LYS A 23 3.84 4.25 -11.43
CA LYS A 23 3.78 4.05 -12.89
C LYS A 23 2.69 3.12 -13.42
N ILE A 24 1.86 2.54 -12.57
CA ILE A 24 0.76 1.66 -13.01
C ILE A 24 -0.57 2.30 -12.60
N LEU A 25 -1.01 3.34 -13.32
CA LEU A 25 -2.37 3.86 -13.15
C LEU A 25 -2.76 4.77 -14.33
N GLU A 26 -2.94 4.17 -15.50
CA GLU A 26 -3.59 4.88 -16.61
C GLU A 26 -4.59 3.94 -17.30
N GLN A 27 -5.87 4.21 -16.98
CA GLN A 27 -7.09 3.96 -17.77
C GLN A 27 -7.97 2.72 -17.51
N ALA A 28 -9.00 2.92 -16.70
CA ALA A 28 -10.45 2.74 -16.91
C ALA A 28 -11.15 3.25 -15.61
N SER A 29 -12.48 3.14 -15.47
CA SER A 29 -13.28 3.80 -14.41
C SER A 29 -12.55 3.93 -13.06
N PRO A 30 -12.31 5.15 -12.57
CA PRO A 30 -11.27 5.41 -11.59
C PRO A 30 -11.44 4.60 -10.30
N GLU A 31 -12.65 4.36 -9.82
CA GLU A 31 -12.88 3.74 -8.50
C GLU A 31 -12.60 2.23 -8.46
N LEU A 32 -13.18 1.45 -9.38
CA LEU A 32 -12.97 0.00 -9.43
C LEU A 32 -11.52 -0.35 -9.76
N ASP A 33 -10.92 0.40 -10.69
CA ASP A 33 -9.52 0.26 -11.05
C ASP A 33 -8.59 0.61 -9.88
N GLN A 34 -8.94 1.63 -9.08
CA GLN A 34 -8.15 2.00 -7.90
C GLN A 34 -8.15 0.90 -6.85
N LYS A 35 -9.32 0.34 -6.50
CA LYS A 35 -9.41 -0.75 -5.52
C LYS A 35 -8.68 -2.01 -5.97
N GLU A 36 -8.81 -2.37 -7.25
CA GLU A 36 -8.12 -3.53 -7.82
C GLU A 36 -6.59 -3.31 -7.81
N ASN A 37 -6.13 -2.09 -8.11
CA ASN A 37 -4.71 -1.74 -8.05
C ASN A 37 -4.16 -1.84 -6.62
N LEU A 38 -4.88 -1.38 -5.60
CA LEU A 38 -4.44 -1.51 -4.21
C LEU A 38 -4.36 -2.97 -3.76
N SER A 39 -5.35 -3.79 -4.13
CA SER A 39 -5.33 -5.23 -3.84
C SER A 39 -4.13 -5.94 -4.49
N LYS A 40 -3.78 -5.59 -5.73
CA LYS A 40 -2.59 -6.11 -6.42
C LYS A 40 -1.29 -5.69 -5.73
N ARG A 41 -1.21 -4.44 -5.24
CA ARG A 41 -0.05 -3.93 -4.50
C ARG A 41 0.14 -4.66 -3.18
N LEU A 42 -0.95 -4.93 -2.46
CA LEU A 42 -0.89 -5.69 -1.21
C LEU A 42 -0.38 -7.12 -1.45
N LEU A 43 -0.86 -7.79 -2.50
CA LEU A 43 -0.37 -9.12 -2.87
C LEU A 43 1.13 -9.11 -3.24
N ALA A 44 1.59 -8.09 -3.97
CA ALA A 44 3.00 -7.95 -4.31
C ALA A 44 3.87 -7.69 -3.07
N LEU A 45 3.38 -6.89 -2.12
CA LEU A 45 4.03 -6.63 -0.85
C LEU A 45 4.18 -7.92 -0.02
N GLN A 46 3.12 -8.72 0.07
CA GLN A 46 3.14 -10.00 0.78
C GLN A 46 4.12 -11.00 0.14
N LEU A 47 4.14 -11.08 -1.19
CA LEU A 47 5.10 -11.94 -1.89
C LEU A 47 6.55 -11.51 -1.64
N ALA A 48 6.82 -10.19 -1.63
CA ALA A 48 8.15 -9.66 -1.31
C ALA A 48 8.58 -10.01 0.13
N PHE A 49 7.66 -9.97 1.09
CA PHE A 49 7.92 -10.42 2.46
C PHE A 49 8.18 -11.92 2.51
N ASP A 50 7.34 -12.74 1.85
CA ASP A 50 7.49 -14.19 1.80
C ASP A 50 8.83 -14.63 1.17
N MET A 51 9.36 -13.84 0.22
CA MET A 51 10.67 -14.07 -0.40
C MET A 51 11.84 -13.54 0.44
N GLY A 52 11.57 -12.81 1.53
CA GLY A 52 12.58 -12.19 2.38
C GLY A 52 13.24 -10.95 1.76
N ASP A 53 12.62 -10.35 0.74
CA ASP A 53 13.11 -9.14 0.07
C ASP A 53 12.89 -7.89 0.94
N ILE A 54 11.93 -7.94 1.87
CA ILE A 54 11.63 -6.89 2.84
C ILE A 54 11.56 -7.46 4.27
N GLY A 55 11.86 -6.62 5.27
CA GLY A 55 11.71 -6.99 6.68
C GLY A 55 10.27 -6.89 7.19
N GLU A 56 10.00 -7.47 8.36
CA GLU A 56 8.69 -7.44 9.03
C GLU A 56 8.21 -6.02 9.32
N GLU A 57 9.06 -5.16 9.88
CA GLU A 57 8.72 -3.75 10.17
C GLU A 57 8.34 -2.96 8.91
N ASP A 58 9.06 -3.19 7.79
CA ASP A 58 8.78 -2.55 6.51
C ASP A 58 7.49 -3.09 5.87
N PHE A 59 7.21 -4.38 6.05
CA PHE A 59 6.00 -5.03 5.59
C PHE A 59 4.78 -4.47 6.34
N GLU A 60 4.80 -4.47 7.67
CA GLU A 60 3.71 -4.00 8.53
C GLU A 60 3.36 -2.53 8.24
N ALA A 61 4.37 -1.65 8.14
CA ALA A 61 4.15 -0.24 7.88
C ALA A 61 3.49 0.01 6.51
N GLN A 62 3.89 -0.74 5.48
CA GLN A 62 3.31 -0.60 4.14
C GLN A 62 1.94 -1.28 4.01
N GLU A 63 1.74 -2.40 4.70
CA GLU A 63 0.47 -3.11 4.75
C GLU A 63 -0.61 -2.22 5.38
N GLU A 64 -0.32 -1.59 6.51
CA GLU A 64 -1.27 -0.69 7.18
C GLU A 64 -1.74 0.44 6.25
N VAL A 65 -0.81 1.08 5.55
CA VAL A 65 -1.12 2.16 4.59
C VAL A 65 -2.04 1.66 3.46
N LEU A 66 -1.76 0.48 2.90
CA LEU A 66 -2.57 -0.09 1.82
C LEU A 66 -3.98 -0.48 2.31
N LEU A 67 -4.09 -1.07 3.50
CA LEU A 67 -5.36 -1.47 4.08
C LEU A 67 -6.25 -0.26 4.41
N LEU A 68 -5.66 0.81 4.95
CA LEU A 68 -6.39 2.07 5.19
C LEU A 68 -6.89 2.70 3.89
N ALA A 69 -6.09 2.66 2.82
CA ALA A 69 -6.51 3.16 1.52
C ALA A 69 -7.66 2.34 0.91
N ILE A 70 -7.62 1.00 1.04
CA ILE A 70 -8.72 0.13 0.60
C ILE A 70 -10.00 0.44 1.39
N GLN A 71 -9.89 0.59 2.71
CA GLN A 71 -11.03 0.92 3.56
C GLN A 71 -11.67 2.25 3.16
N ALA A 72 -10.87 3.29 2.91
CA ALA A 72 -11.39 4.59 2.49
C ALA A 72 -12.21 4.50 1.20
N LEU A 73 -11.72 3.76 0.18
CA LEU A 73 -12.47 3.53 -1.06
C LEU A 73 -13.76 2.74 -0.84
N GLU A 74 -13.74 1.74 0.05
CA GLU A 74 -14.94 0.98 0.37
C GLU A 74 -15.99 1.80 1.11
N ASP A 75 -15.57 2.71 1.98
CA ASP A 75 -16.48 3.57 2.72
C ASP A 75 -17.06 4.67 1.83
N GLU A 76 -16.31 5.19 0.86
CA GLU A 76 -16.79 6.09 -0.17
C GLU A 76 -17.84 5.40 -1.06
N ALA A 77 -17.55 4.20 -1.56
CA ALA A 77 -18.50 3.44 -2.37
C ALA A 77 -19.82 3.15 -1.64
N LYS A 78 -19.78 2.86 -0.33
CA LYS A 78 -20.99 2.66 0.49
C LYS A 78 -21.79 3.95 0.67
N GLN A 79 -21.13 5.10 0.75
CA GLN A 79 -21.81 6.40 0.88
C GLN A 79 -22.52 6.77 -0.42
N ASP A 80 -21.87 6.57 -1.57
CA ASP A 80 -22.46 6.83 -2.88
C ASP A 80 -23.69 5.95 -3.13
N GLU A 81 -23.64 4.67 -2.73
CA GLU A 81 -24.80 3.77 -2.79
C GLU A 81 -25.96 4.26 -1.90
N ALA A 82 -25.66 4.75 -0.68
CA ALA A 82 -26.66 5.27 0.24
C ALA A 82 -27.32 6.56 -0.28
N ASP A 83 -26.55 7.47 -0.86
CA ASP A 83 -27.05 8.72 -1.43
C ASP A 83 -27.90 8.48 -2.69
N GLN A 84 -27.53 7.49 -3.52
CA GLN A 84 -28.34 7.08 -4.67
C GLN A 84 -29.65 6.38 -4.28
N ALA A 85 -29.68 5.68 -3.15
CA ALA A 85 -30.87 4.98 -2.68
C ALA A 85 -31.94 5.90 -2.05
N VAL A 86 -31.57 7.13 -1.68
CA VAL A 86 -32.45 8.11 -1.00
C VAL A 86 -33.00 9.18 -1.96
N SER A 87 -32.49 9.26 -3.20
CA SER A 87 -32.94 10.21 -4.23
C SER A 87 -33.97 9.64 -5.21
#